data_AF-A0A7J4EGM5-F1
#
_entry.id   AF-A0A7J4EGM5-F1
#
_cell.length_a   1.000
_cell.length_b   1.000
_cell.length_c   1.000
_cell.angle_alpha   90.00
_cell.angle_beta   90.00
_cell.angle_gamma   90.00
#
_symmetry.space_group_name_H-M   'P 1'
#
loop_
_entity.id
_entity.type
_entity.pdbx_description
1 polymer ?
#
loop_
_entity_poly.entity_id
_entity_poly.type
_entity_poly.pdbx_seq_one_letter_code
_entity_poly.pdbx_strand_id
1 'polypeptide(L)'
;HWHIDYLLTISKIKHILYRESERKEECDVAEKLSEHFPSIVGFGSSDCRCRSHLFFCRSKTQLLQACRAMGMTDFFIKDFDHRTVEVKWK
;
A
#
# COMPACT_ATOMS: atom_id res chain seq x y z
N HIS A 1 -8.57 12.47 7.32
CA HIS A 1 -7.31 12.93 6.70
C HIS A 1 -6.19 12.03 7.22
N TRP A 2 -5.93 10.93 6.53
CA TRP A 2 -4.82 10.02 6.83
C TRP A 2 -3.77 10.27 5.79
N HIS A 3 -2.72 10.99 6.17
CA HIS A 3 -1.63 11.30 5.28
C HIS A 3 -0.53 10.30 5.60
N ILE A 4 -0.27 9.39 4.66
CA ILE A 4 0.94 8.56 4.65
C ILE A 4 2.20 9.39 5.00
N ASP A 5 2.19 10.69 4.70
CA ASP A 5 3.17 11.70 5.12
C ASP A 5 3.61 11.58 6.59
N TYR A 6 2.69 11.34 7.54
CA TYR A 6 3.06 11.17 8.95
C TYR A 6 3.91 9.92 9.16
N LEU A 7 3.51 8.79 8.58
CA LEU A 7 4.32 7.56 8.62
C LEU A 7 5.66 7.75 7.92
N LEU A 8 5.71 8.54 6.83
CA LEU A 8 6.94 8.80 6.09
C LEU A 8 7.95 9.64 6.87
N THR A 9 7.55 10.34 7.93
CA THR A 9 8.50 11.03 8.82
C THR A 9 9.41 10.07 9.59
N ILE A 10 8.94 8.84 9.85
CA ILE A 10 9.65 7.82 10.65
C ILE A 10 9.95 6.53 9.86
N SER A 11 9.60 6.47 8.57
CA SER A 11 9.74 5.28 7.75
C SER A 11 10.26 5.61 6.35
N LYS A 12 10.68 4.58 5.61
CA LYS A 12 11.17 4.74 4.23
C LYS A 12 10.37 3.84 3.30
N ILE A 13 9.92 4.38 2.18
CA ILE A 13 9.32 3.60 1.10
C ILE A 13 10.39 2.65 0.55
N LYS A 14 10.13 1.36 0.61
CA LYS A 14 11.01 0.32 0.05
C LYS A 14 10.49 -0.25 -1.25
N HIS A 15 9.18 -0.16 -1.46
CA HIS A 15 8.52 -0.72 -2.62
C HIS A 15 7.14 -0.09 -2.80
N ILE A 16 6.72 0.08 -4.05
CA ILE A 16 5.38 0.53 -4.41
C ILE A 16 4.81 -0.52 -5.36
N LEU A 17 3.61 -1.00 -5.05
CA LEU A 17 2.81 -1.87 -5.90
C LEU A 17 1.55 -1.10 -6.24
N TYR A 18 1.14 -1.11 -7.50
CA TYR A 18 -0.05 -0.40 -7.96
C TYR A 18 -0.85 -1.24 -8.94
N ARG A 19 -2.10 -0.87 -9.13
CA ARG A 19 -3.00 -1.44 -10.13
C ARG A 19 -3.94 -0.34 -10.59
N GLU A 20 -4.05 -0.17 -11.90
CA GLU A 20 -5.04 0.73 -12.48
C GLU A 20 -6.41 0.06 -12.51
N SER A 21 -7.45 0.81 -12.16
CA SER A 21 -8.83 0.32 -12.19
C SER A 21 -9.78 1.50 -12.35
N GLU A 22 -10.87 1.29 -13.10
CA GLU A 22 -11.95 2.26 -13.26
C GLU A 22 -12.85 2.33 -12.01
N ARG A 23 -12.74 1.35 -11.11
CA ARG A 23 -13.49 1.28 -9.85
C ARG A 23 -12.58 1.48 -8.64
N LYS A 24 -13.17 1.90 -7.52
CA LYS A 24 -12.48 2.00 -6.24
C LYS A 24 -12.20 0.59 -5.70
N GLU A 25 -10.94 0.17 -5.79
CA GLU A 25 -10.49 -1.17 -5.39
C GLU A 25 -9.82 -1.22 -4.01
N GLU A 26 -9.67 -0.07 -3.35
CA GLU A 26 -8.90 0.05 -2.11
C GLU A 26 -9.41 -0.90 -1.01
N CYS A 27 -10.73 -0.96 -0.83
CA CYS A 27 -11.37 -1.82 0.16
C CYS A 27 -11.22 -3.31 -0.21
N ASP A 28 -11.38 -3.66 -1.49
CA ASP A 28 -11.21 -5.04 -1.97
C ASP A 28 -9.78 -5.54 -1.72
N VAL A 29 -8.78 -4.67 -1.89
CA VAL A 29 -7.38 -5.00 -1.59
C VAL A 29 -7.17 -5.14 -0.08
N ALA A 30 -7.70 -4.21 0.73
CA ALA A 30 -7.57 -4.26 2.18
C ALA A 30 -8.22 -5.50 2.79
N GLU A 31 -9.39 -5.90 2.29
CA GLU A 31 -10.10 -7.11 2.74
C GLU A 31 -9.26 -8.36 2.49
N LYS A 32 -8.75 -8.55 1.26
CA LYS A 32 -7.88 -9.68 0.91
C LYS A 32 -6.59 -9.72 1.72
N LEU A 33 -5.97 -8.56 1.97
CA LEU A 33 -4.77 -8.50 2.81
C LEU A 33 -5.08 -8.85 4.27
N SER A 34 -6.27 -8.52 4.76
CA SER A 34 -6.68 -8.81 6.14
C SER A 34 -6.88 -10.30 6.43
N GLU A 35 -7.13 -11.12 5.40
CA GLU A 35 -7.22 -12.58 5.52
C GLU A 35 -5.88 -13.23 5.82
N HIS A 36 -4.78 -12.58 5.41
CA HIS A 36 -3.43 -13.16 5.45
C HIS A 36 -2.49 -12.48 6.44
N PHE A 37 -2.74 -11.21 6.78
CA PHE A 37 -1.78 -10.40 7.53
C PHE A 37 -2.42 -9.73 8.75
N PRO A 38 -1.72 -9.72 9.91
CA PRO A 38 -2.13 -8.92 11.04
C PRO A 38 -2.11 -7.43 10.70
N SER A 39 -2.95 -6.65 11.37
CA SER A 39 -3.13 -5.22 11.08
C SER A 39 -3.37 -4.39 12.33
N ILE A 40 -3.20 -3.08 12.20
CA ILE A 40 -3.56 -2.12 13.25
C ILE A 40 -5.01 -1.70 13.05
N VAL A 41 -5.90 -2.15 13.92
CA VAL A 41 -7.35 -1.92 13.79
C VAL A 41 -7.69 -0.42 13.73
N GLY A 42 -8.54 -0.02 12.78
CA GLY A 42 -9.02 1.35 12.61
C GLY A 42 -8.05 2.28 11.86
N PHE A 43 -6.87 1.80 11.51
CA PHE A 43 -5.86 2.61 10.83
C PHE A 43 -6.24 2.84 9.37
N GLY A 44 -6.34 4.10 8.94
CA GLY A 44 -6.66 4.46 7.56
C GLY A 44 -8.03 4.00 7.06
N SER A 45 -8.93 3.56 7.94
CA SER A 45 -10.26 3.01 7.60
C SER A 45 -11.42 3.87 8.09
N SER A 46 -11.22 5.19 8.26
CA SER A 46 -12.21 6.06 8.91
C SER A 46 -13.47 6.32 8.06
N ASP A 47 -13.36 6.18 6.75
CA ASP A 47 -14.43 6.40 5.76
C ASP A 47 -14.93 5.09 5.12
N CYS A 48 -14.49 3.94 5.62
CA CYS A 48 -14.88 2.62 5.13
C CYS A 48 -15.11 1.65 6.29
N ARG A 49 -15.52 0.41 5.98
CA ARG A 49 -15.74 -0.66 6.97
C ARG A 49 -14.56 -1.63 7.10
N CYS A 50 -13.44 -1.35 6.44
CA CYS A 50 -12.26 -2.19 6.52
C CYS A 50 -11.75 -2.27 7.96
N ARG A 51 -11.19 -3.42 8.34
CA ARG A 51 -10.54 -3.57 9.65
C ARG A 51 -9.35 -2.62 9.80
N SER A 52 -8.60 -2.41 8.72
CA SER A 52 -7.41 -1.56 8.66
C SER A 52 -6.97 -1.38 7.20
N HIS A 53 -6.18 -0.33 6.93
CA HIS A 53 -5.41 -0.13 5.71
C HIS A 53 -3.88 -0.23 5.96
N LEU A 54 -3.47 -0.62 7.18
CA LEU A 54 -2.06 -0.88 7.52
C LEU A 54 -1.87 -2.29 8.06
N PHE A 55 -1.09 -3.08 7.33
CA PHE A 55 -0.83 -4.49 7.59
C PHE A 55 0.63 -4.73 7.89
N PHE A 56 0.91 -5.73 8.73
CA PHE A 56 2.25 -6.17 9.05
C PHE A 56 2.53 -7.53 8.41
N CYS A 57 3.63 -7.63 7.68
CA CYS A 57 4.07 -8.88 7.07
C CYS A 57 5.55 -9.11 7.34
N ARG A 58 5.91 -10.30 7.83
CA ARG A 58 7.31 -10.70 8.04
C ARG A 58 8.02 -11.11 6.76
N SER A 59 7.28 -11.64 5.79
CA SER A 59 7.83 -12.18 4.54
C SER A 59 7.48 -11.29 3.35
N LYS A 60 8.46 -10.52 2.87
CA LYS A 60 8.32 -9.71 1.65
C LYS A 60 7.82 -10.55 0.47
N THR A 61 8.29 -11.80 0.35
CA THR A 61 7.89 -12.71 -0.73
C THR A 61 6.40 -13.05 -0.67
N GLN A 62 5.88 -13.36 0.52
CA GLN A 62 4.44 -13.64 0.69
C GLN A 62 3.59 -12.41 0.36
N LEU A 63 4.00 -11.22 0.81
CA LEU A 63 3.32 -9.97 0.47
C LEU A 63 3.29 -9.75 -1.05
N LEU A 64 4.43 -9.90 -1.73
CA LEU A 64 4.51 -9.72 -3.18
C LEU A 64 3.66 -10.74 -3.94
N GLN A 65 3.63 -12.00 -3.51
CA GLN A 65 2.80 -13.03 -4.11
C GLN A 65 1.32 -12.70 -3.97
N ALA A 66 0.86 -12.30 -2.77
CA ALA A 66 -0.53 -11.89 -2.53
C ALA A 66 -0.92 -10.69 -3.41
N CYS A 67 -0.09 -9.66 -3.46
CA CYS A 67 -0.35 -8.46 -4.27
C CYS A 67 -0.37 -8.78 -5.78
N ARG A 68 0.57 -9.59 -6.27
CA ARG A 68 0.62 -9.98 -7.69
C ARG A 68 -0.57 -10.87 -8.08
N ALA A 69 -1.04 -11.74 -7.18
CA ALA A 69 -2.26 -12.53 -7.39
C ALA A 69 -3.51 -11.65 -7.50
N MET A 70 -3.49 -10.43 -6.94
CA MET A 70 -4.53 -9.41 -7.11
C MET A 70 -4.36 -8.56 -8.39
N GLY A 71 -3.34 -8.82 -9.20
CA GLY A 71 -3.04 -8.07 -10.42
C GLY A 71 -2.29 -6.76 -10.18
N MET A 72 -1.64 -6.59 -9.02
CA MET A 72 -0.79 -5.43 -8.78
C MET A 72 0.59 -5.63 -9.41
N THR A 73 1.16 -4.55 -9.95
CA THR A 73 2.48 -4.52 -10.58
C THR A 73 3.44 -3.62 -9.81
N ASP A 74 4.74 -3.93 -9.92
CA ASP A 74 5.84 -3.17 -9.33
C ASP A 74 5.95 -1.78 -10.00
N PHE A 75 6.04 -0.72 -9.19
CA PHE A 75 6.40 0.60 -9.66
C PHE A 75 7.92 0.81 -9.52
N PHE A 76 8.59 0.99 -10.65
CA PHE A 76 10.03 1.24 -10.68
C PHE A 76 10.30 2.73 -10.53
N ILE A 77 10.71 3.13 -9.33
CA ILE A 77 11.23 4.49 -9.12
C ILE A 77 12.63 4.55 -9.72
N LYS A 78 12.77 5.16 -10.91
CA LYS A 78 14.06 5.67 -11.36
C LYS A 78 14.32 6.97 -10.59
N ASP A 79 15.39 7.00 -9.80
CA ASP A 79 15.91 8.19 -9.12
C ASP A 79 15.09 8.71 -7.90
N PHE A 80 14.98 7.91 -6.84
CA PHE A 80 14.40 8.35 -5.57
C PHE A 80 15.41 9.22 -4.77
N ASP A 81 15.39 10.54 -4.96
CA ASP A 81 15.87 11.48 -3.94
C ASP A 81 14.73 11.84 -2.98
N HIS A 82 14.87 11.40 -1.72
CA HIS A 82 13.96 11.60 -0.60
C HIS A 82 13.54 13.06 -0.29
N ARG A 83 14.06 14.06 -0.99
CA ARG A 83 13.76 15.50 -0.78
C ARG A 83 12.96 16.16 -1.90
N THR A 84 12.76 15.50 -3.03
CA THR A 84 12.03 16.06 -4.18
C THR A 84 11.31 14.93 -4.89
N VAL A 85 10.02 14.79 -4.61
CA VAL A 85 9.16 13.87 -5.36
C VAL A 85 8.60 14.64 -6.56
N GLU A 86 9.29 14.62 -7.69
CA GLU A 86 8.66 14.87 -8.99
C GLU A 86 8.17 13.54 -9.56
N VAL A 87 6.86 13.27 -9.43
CA VAL A 87 6.22 12.14 -10.11
C VAL A 87 6.03 12.53 -11.58
N LYS A 88 6.87 12.00 -12.47
CA LYS A 88 6.64 12.10 -13.92
C LYS A 88 5.77 10.93 -14.37
N TRP A 89 4.52 11.23 -14.69
CA TRP A 89 3.63 10.34 -15.43
C TRP A 89 4.14 10.25 -16.89
N LYS A 90 4.25 9.04 -17.42
CA LYS A 90 4.46 8.81 -18.86
C LYS A 90 3.11 8.70 -19.55
#